data_AF-B4VV06-F1
#
_entry.id   AF-B4VV06-F1
#
_cell.length_a   1.000
_cell.length_b   1.000
_cell.length_c   1.000
_cell.angle_alpha   90.00
_cell.angle_beta   90.00
_cell.angle_gamma   90.00
#
_symmetry.space_group_name_H-M   'P 1'
#
loop_
_entity.id
_entity.type
_entity.pdbx_description
1 polymer ?
#
loop_
_entity_poly.entity_id
_entity_poly.type
_entity_poly.pdbx_seq_one_letter_code
_entity_poly.pdbx_strand_id
1 'polypeptide(L)'
;MTLAIRNRTKKASLKEDTAGLMLGASGALLTNLVVTTSTFSVAAAAIGASAVSYLVWHKEVSSLLRWMHQINRRYRWQSVLLLTVGGLFILQCMATPANAQFFQSAEDWLGSQFPDAGDVIPLVFNVLRGLFLLYVGIALVRIINAARQDEDWQGLARTPLIIVIAVTVADVVSVLITG
;
A
#
# COMPACT_ATOMS: atom_id res chain seq x y z
N MET A 1 55.40 26.02 23.20
CA MET A 1 54.02 26.25 22.68
C MET A 1 53.65 25.40 21.46
N THR A 2 54.59 24.64 20.86
CA THR A 2 54.44 23.98 19.55
C THR A 2 53.84 22.55 19.60
N LEU A 3 53.89 21.87 20.76
CA LEU A 3 53.37 20.49 20.91
C LEU A 3 51.84 20.44 21.11
N ALA A 4 51.25 21.47 21.70
CA ALA A 4 49.81 21.52 21.96
C ALA A 4 48.97 21.72 20.68
N ILE A 5 49.52 22.43 19.68
CA ILE A 5 48.86 22.67 18.40
C ILE A 5 48.84 21.39 17.55
N ARG A 6 49.95 20.63 17.53
CA ARG A 6 50.06 19.35 16.82
C ARG A 6 49.10 18.28 17.33
N ASN A 7 48.79 18.28 18.63
CA ASN A 7 47.85 17.31 19.21
C ASN A 7 46.39 17.64 18.91
N ARG A 8 46.04 18.91 18.71
CA ARG A 8 44.67 19.31 18.31
C ARG A 8 44.38 18.96 16.85
N THR A 9 45.34 19.12 15.95
CA THR A 9 45.17 18.76 14.54
C THR A 9 45.09 17.25 14.33
N LYS A 10 45.88 16.46 15.08
CA LYS A 10 45.77 14.99 15.07
C LYS A 10 44.41 14.49 15.59
N LYS A 11 43.86 15.13 16.63
CA LYS A 11 42.52 14.80 17.16
C LYS A 11 41.40 15.14 16.18
N ALA A 12 41.55 16.21 15.39
CA ALA A 12 40.59 16.58 14.36
C ALA A 12 40.61 15.61 13.17
N SER A 13 41.81 15.24 12.68
CA SER A 13 41.95 14.27 11.57
C SER A 13 41.45 12.88 11.95
N LEU A 14 41.72 12.40 13.17
CA LEU A 14 41.19 11.13 13.65
C LEU A 14 39.65 11.12 13.72
N LYS A 15 39.02 12.26 14.02
CA LYS A 15 37.55 12.36 14.09
C LYS A 15 36.93 12.31 12.69
N GLU A 16 37.60 12.89 11.70
CA GLU A 16 37.22 12.88 10.29
C GLU A 16 37.38 11.47 9.67
N ASP A 17 38.50 10.80 9.96
CA ASP A 17 38.75 9.42 9.53
C ASP A 17 37.78 8.42 10.19
N THR A 18 37.45 8.60 11.48
CA THR A 18 36.42 7.77 12.14
C THR A 18 35.02 7.99 11.58
N ALA A 19 34.70 9.21 11.14
CA ALA A 19 33.40 9.52 10.52
C ALA A 19 33.29 8.89 9.12
N GLY A 20 34.36 8.92 8.33
CA GLY A 20 34.44 8.23 7.04
C GLY A 20 34.31 6.71 7.19
N LEU A 21 34.98 6.12 8.19
CA LEU A 21 34.87 4.69 8.50
C LEU A 21 33.47 4.29 8.98
N MET A 22 32.81 5.13 9.78
CA MET A 22 31.43 4.88 10.22
C MET A 22 30.41 4.98 9.09
N LEU A 23 30.58 5.91 8.15
CA LEU A 23 29.76 6.01 6.94
C LEU A 23 29.95 4.81 6.02
N GLY A 24 31.20 4.37 5.82
CA GLY A 24 31.51 3.16 5.05
C GLY A 24 30.93 1.90 5.67
N ALA A 25 31.04 1.74 6.99
CA ALA A 25 30.48 0.59 7.71
C ALA A 25 28.94 0.57 7.66
N SER A 26 28.30 1.74 7.74
CA SER A 26 26.85 1.86 7.61
C SER A 26 26.38 1.50 6.20
N GLY A 27 27.11 1.92 5.16
CA GLY A 27 26.84 1.54 3.77
C GLY A 27 26.99 0.04 3.53
N ALA A 28 28.05 -0.58 4.07
CA ALA A 28 28.28 -2.02 3.97
C ALA A 28 27.18 -2.85 4.65
N LEU A 29 26.68 -2.37 5.81
CA LEU A 29 25.55 -3.01 6.49
C LEU A 29 24.25 -2.88 5.68
N LEU A 30 23.99 -1.75 5.02
CA LEU A 30 22.84 -1.59 4.13
C LEU A 30 22.91 -2.52 2.92
N THR A 31 24.10 -2.68 2.32
CA THR A 31 24.28 -3.63 1.20
C THR A 31 24.09 -5.08 1.62
N ASN A 32 24.54 -5.45 2.82
CA ASN A 32 24.38 -6.81 3.35
C ASN A 32 22.91 -7.13 3.70
N LEU A 33 22.14 -6.12 4.10
CA LEU A 33 20.74 -6.27 4.48
C LEU A 33 19.79 -6.43 3.28
N VAL A 34 20.09 -5.79 2.15
CA VAL A 34 19.28 -5.90 0.92
C VAL A 34 19.40 -7.30 0.29
N VAL A 35 20.50 -8.02 0.54
CA VAL A 35 20.74 -9.36 0.00
C VAL A 35 19.99 -10.45 0.78
N THR A 36 19.55 -10.18 2.01
CA THR A 36 18.88 -11.19 2.86
C THR A 36 17.39 -10.84 3.01
N THR A 37 16.59 -11.46 2.15
CA THR A 37 15.14 -11.32 1.97
C THR A 37 14.33 -11.36 3.28
N SER A 38 13.99 -10.19 3.85
CA SER A 38 12.79 -10.01 4.68
C SER A 38 12.37 -8.53 4.72
N THR A 39 11.07 -8.26 4.53
CA THR A 39 10.48 -6.91 4.47
C THR A 39 10.62 -6.12 5.77
N PHE A 40 10.81 -6.81 6.90
CA PHE A 40 10.98 -6.21 8.23
C PHE A 40 12.35 -5.54 8.42
N SER A 41 13.40 -6.09 7.80
CA SER A 41 14.77 -5.58 7.92
C SER A 41 14.95 -4.23 7.22
N VAL A 42 14.32 -4.04 6.05
CA VAL A 42 14.39 -2.78 5.29
C VAL A 42 13.77 -1.62 6.09
N ALA A 43 12.67 -1.87 6.80
CA ALA A 43 12.02 -0.87 7.64
C ALA A 43 12.90 -0.46 8.84
N ALA A 44 13.52 -1.43 9.52
CA ALA A 44 14.41 -1.17 10.66
C ALA A 44 15.67 -0.36 10.24
N ALA A 45 16.24 -0.66 9.08
CA ALA A 45 17.39 0.07 8.55
C ALA A 45 17.02 1.48 8.06
N ALA A 46 15.84 1.67 7.47
CA ALA A 46 15.34 3.00 7.09
C ALA A 46 15.10 3.89 8.33
N ILE A 47 14.58 3.32 9.42
CA ILE A 47 14.39 4.03 10.70
C ILE A 47 15.74 4.36 11.35
N GLY A 48 16.71 3.43 11.30
CA GLY A 48 18.06 3.69 11.80
C GLY A 48 18.79 4.79 11.01
N ALA A 49 18.73 4.74 9.68
CA ALA A 49 19.35 5.74 8.82
C ALA A 49 18.72 7.13 8.99
N SER A 50 17.39 7.19 9.16
CA SER A 50 16.69 8.45 9.45
C SER A 50 17.00 8.99 10.85
N ALA A 51 17.15 8.13 11.87
CA ALA A 51 17.56 8.53 13.22
C ALA A 51 19.00 9.09 13.26
N VAL A 52 19.93 8.48 12.53
CA VAL A 52 21.32 8.97 12.40
C VAL A 52 21.37 10.28 11.62
N SER A 53 20.57 10.39 10.54
CA SER A 53 20.43 11.64 9.77
C SER A 53 19.84 12.77 10.63
N TYR A 54 18.88 12.46 11.51
CA TYR A 54 18.25 13.41 12.43
C TYR A 54 19.24 14.00 13.46
N LEU A 55 20.20 13.20 13.94
CA LEU A 55 21.21 13.64 14.90
C LEU A 55 22.26 14.58 14.29
N VAL A 56 22.65 14.35 13.03
CA VAL A 56 23.64 15.17 12.32
C VAL A 56 23.05 16.52 11.90
N TRP A 57 21.75 16.58 11.59
CA TRP A 57 21.08 17.77 11.02
C TRP A 57 20.32 18.66 12.02
N HIS A 58 20.32 18.34 13.31
CA HIS A 58 19.49 19.01 14.33
C HIS A 58 19.59 20.56 14.31
N LYS A 59 20.75 21.12 13.98
CA LYS A 59 20.95 22.59 13.97
C LYS A 59 20.27 23.28 12.78
N GLU A 60 20.29 22.70 11.59
CA GLU A 60 19.65 23.28 10.39
C GLU A 60 18.13 22.99 10.37
N VAL A 61 17.70 21.86 10.92
CA VAL A 61 16.27 21.54 11.05
C VAL A 61 15.56 22.55 11.98
N SER A 62 16.25 23.04 13.01
CA SER A 62 15.70 24.05 13.93
C SER A 62 15.49 25.44 13.30
N SER A 63 16.28 25.82 12.29
CA SER A 63 16.07 27.10 11.57
C SER A 63 14.97 26.98 10.51
N LEU A 64 14.90 25.85 9.80
CA LEU A 64 13.82 25.54 8.87
C LEU A 64 12.46 25.44 9.57
N LEU A 65 12.38 24.83 10.75
CA LEU A 65 11.15 24.74 11.54
C LEU A 65 10.64 26.12 12.00
N ARG A 66 11.56 27.04 12.37
CA ARG A 66 11.19 28.41 12.74
C ARG A 66 10.71 29.23 11.55
N TRP A 67 11.33 29.05 10.38
CA TRP A 67 10.89 29.67 9.12
C TRP A 67 9.54 29.12 8.66
N MET A 68 9.33 27.80 8.76
CA MET A 68 8.03 27.16 8.50
C MET A 68 6.93 27.66 9.45
N HIS A 69 7.23 27.87 10.74
CA HIS A 69 6.26 28.44 11.68
C HIS A 69 5.85 29.88 11.32
N GLN A 70 6.79 30.68 10.82
CA GLN A 70 6.49 32.05 10.36
C GLN A 70 5.65 32.07 9.08
N ILE A 71 5.86 31.12 8.17
CA ILE A 71 5.08 30.97 6.93
C ILE A 71 3.69 30.38 7.21
N ASN A 72 3.58 29.46 8.17
CA ASN A 72 2.33 28.79 8.53
C ASN A 72 1.25 29.76 9.06
N ARG A 73 1.66 30.89 9.68
CA ARG A 73 0.71 31.87 10.19
C ARG A 73 -0.02 32.64 9.08
N ARG A 74 0.57 32.74 7.88
CA ARG A 74 0.01 33.57 6.79
C ARG A 74 -0.89 32.80 5.83
N TYR A 75 -0.73 31.49 5.72
CA TYR A 75 -1.38 30.75 4.66
C TYR A 75 -1.62 29.31 5.14
N ARG A 76 -2.91 28.94 5.31
CA ARG A 76 -3.41 27.66 5.85
C ARG A 76 -3.12 26.46 4.92
N TRP A 77 -1.93 26.40 4.31
CA TRP A 77 -1.54 25.32 3.41
C TRP A 77 -1.55 23.97 4.11
N GLN A 78 -1.26 23.91 5.42
CA GLN A 78 -1.28 22.64 6.16
C GLN A 78 -2.62 21.90 6.05
N SER A 79 -3.74 22.60 6.10
CA SER A 79 -5.07 21.98 5.99
C SER A 79 -5.36 21.49 4.57
N VAL A 80 -4.96 22.27 3.55
CA VAL A 80 -5.16 21.89 2.14
C VAL A 80 -4.26 20.72 1.79
N LEU A 81 -2.99 20.75 2.20
CA LEU A 81 -2.01 19.71 1.94
C LEU A 81 -2.37 18.41 2.66
N LEU A 82 -2.90 18.49 3.89
CA LEU A 82 -3.40 17.33 4.62
C LEU A 82 -4.65 16.73 3.94
N LEU A 83 -5.58 17.57 3.47
CA LEU A 83 -6.75 17.10 2.70
C LEU A 83 -6.35 16.47 1.37
N THR A 84 -5.41 17.06 0.64
CA THR A 84 -4.96 16.54 -0.65
C THR A 84 -4.17 15.25 -0.47
N VAL A 85 -3.20 15.20 0.45
CA VAL A 85 -2.41 13.99 0.71
C VAL A 85 -3.27 12.90 1.33
N GLY A 86 -4.14 13.24 2.28
CA GLY A 86 -5.09 12.31 2.88
C GLY A 86 -6.10 11.77 1.87
N GLY A 87 -6.62 12.64 0.99
CA GLY A 87 -7.51 12.24 -0.11
C GLY A 87 -6.84 11.32 -1.12
N LEU A 88 -5.59 11.63 -1.52
CA LEU A 88 -4.80 10.75 -2.39
C LEU A 88 -4.44 9.43 -1.71
N PHE A 89 -4.18 9.43 -0.41
CA PHE A 89 -3.91 8.22 0.36
C PHE A 89 -5.16 7.32 0.44
N ILE A 90 -6.34 7.89 0.71
CA ILE A 90 -7.59 7.14 0.69
C ILE A 90 -7.87 6.62 -0.72
N LEU A 91 -7.71 7.44 -1.76
CA LEU A 91 -7.84 7.00 -3.15
C LEU A 91 -6.86 5.87 -3.49
N GLN A 92 -5.63 5.93 -2.99
CA GLN A 92 -4.64 4.87 -3.18
C GLN A 92 -4.98 3.59 -2.42
N CYS A 93 -5.52 3.70 -1.21
CA CYS A 93 -6.05 2.56 -0.46
C CYS A 93 -7.29 1.95 -1.12
N MET A 94 -8.15 2.76 -1.75
CA MET A 94 -9.30 2.27 -2.52
C MET A 94 -8.90 1.77 -3.92
N ALA A 95 -7.79 2.26 -4.47
CA ALA A 95 -7.19 1.79 -5.72
C ALA A 95 -6.35 0.52 -5.53
N THR A 96 -6.74 -0.33 -4.57
CA THR A 96 -6.31 -1.73 -4.60
C THR A 96 -6.66 -2.29 -5.98
N PRO A 97 -5.80 -3.16 -6.57
CA PRO A 97 -6.12 -3.79 -7.84
C PRO A 97 -7.52 -4.36 -7.72
N ALA A 98 -8.36 -4.18 -8.74
CA ALA A 98 -9.76 -4.57 -8.74
C ALA A 98 -9.88 -6.04 -8.32
N ASN A 99 -9.95 -6.27 -7.01
CA ASN A 99 -10.09 -7.59 -6.44
C ASN A 99 -11.47 -8.00 -6.91
N ALA A 100 -11.50 -9.02 -7.77
CA ALA A 100 -12.76 -9.56 -8.19
C ALA A 100 -13.48 -10.05 -6.94
N GLN A 101 -14.55 -9.37 -6.55
CA GLN A 101 -15.31 -9.73 -5.34
C GLN A 101 -16.00 -11.10 -5.49
N PHE A 102 -16.08 -11.62 -6.71
CA PHE A 102 -16.72 -12.89 -7.03
C PHE A 102 -15.74 -13.81 -7.76
N PHE A 103 -15.72 -15.06 -7.33
CA PHE A 103 -15.01 -16.18 -7.93
C PHE A 103 -13.48 -16.09 -7.85
N GLN A 104 -12.90 -15.24 -7.00
CA GLN A 104 -11.44 -15.12 -6.90
C GLN A 104 -10.84 -16.36 -6.25
N SER A 105 -11.39 -16.78 -5.12
CA SER A 105 -10.89 -17.93 -4.36
C SER A 105 -11.05 -19.23 -5.14
N ALA A 106 -12.14 -19.32 -5.90
CA ALA A 106 -12.39 -20.44 -6.81
C ALA A 106 -11.39 -20.47 -7.99
N GLU A 107 -11.01 -19.32 -8.54
CA GLU A 107 -9.98 -19.20 -9.57
C GLU A 107 -8.61 -19.64 -9.02
N ASP A 108 -8.24 -19.12 -7.85
CA ASP A 108 -6.98 -19.43 -7.19
C ASP A 108 -6.87 -20.92 -6.85
N TRP A 109 -7.97 -21.52 -6.36
CA TRP A 109 -8.04 -22.95 -6.13
C TRP A 109 -7.87 -23.75 -7.42
N LEU A 110 -8.62 -23.42 -8.48
CA LEU A 110 -8.53 -24.16 -9.73
C LEU A 110 -7.13 -24.03 -10.34
N GLY A 111 -6.51 -22.85 -10.24
CA GLY A 111 -5.12 -22.61 -10.63
C GLY A 111 -4.13 -23.48 -9.86
N SER A 112 -4.37 -23.70 -8.56
CA SER A 112 -3.54 -24.60 -7.75
C SER A 112 -3.67 -26.09 -8.15
N GLN A 113 -4.87 -26.51 -8.58
CA GLN A 113 -5.14 -27.90 -8.97
C GLN A 113 -4.62 -28.22 -10.38
N PHE A 114 -4.60 -27.22 -11.26
CA PHE A 114 -4.22 -27.38 -12.67
C PHE A 114 -3.14 -26.36 -13.07
N PRO A 115 -1.88 -26.53 -12.59
CA PRO A 115 -0.80 -25.57 -12.86
C PRO A 115 -0.45 -25.46 -14.35
N ASP A 116 -0.67 -26.51 -15.14
CA ASP A 116 -0.37 -26.54 -16.58
C ASP A 116 -1.47 -25.90 -17.45
N ALA A 117 -2.58 -25.45 -16.86
CA ALA A 117 -3.69 -24.87 -17.61
C ALA A 117 -3.41 -23.44 -18.12
N GLY A 118 -2.32 -22.81 -17.66
CA GLY A 118 -1.88 -21.49 -18.13
C GLY A 118 -2.98 -20.44 -18.08
N ASP A 119 -3.12 -19.66 -19.15
CA ASP A 119 -4.06 -18.53 -19.24
C ASP A 119 -5.54 -18.93 -19.43
N VAL A 120 -5.84 -20.23 -19.54
CA VAL A 120 -7.22 -20.70 -19.77
C VAL A 120 -8.08 -20.48 -18.53
N ILE A 121 -7.54 -20.75 -17.34
CA ILE A 121 -8.25 -20.57 -16.06
C ILE A 121 -8.67 -19.10 -15.87
N PRO A 122 -7.75 -18.12 -15.87
CA PRO A 122 -8.13 -16.71 -15.70
C PRO A 122 -9.08 -16.22 -16.80
N LEU A 123 -8.93 -16.71 -18.05
CA LEU A 123 -9.84 -16.35 -19.13
C LEU A 123 -11.27 -16.81 -18.86
N VAL A 124 -11.48 -18.08 -18.46
CA VAL A 124 -12.81 -18.63 -18.16
C VAL A 124 -13.45 -17.88 -16.99
N PHE A 125 -12.69 -17.61 -15.92
CA PHE A 125 -13.21 -16.86 -14.77
C PHE A 125 -13.56 -15.42 -15.10
N ASN A 126 -12.77 -14.75 -15.97
CA ASN A 126 -13.09 -13.41 -16.43
C ASN A 126 -14.34 -13.37 -17.31
N VAL A 127 -14.54 -14.36 -18.19
CA VAL A 127 -15.78 -14.50 -18.97
C VAL A 127 -16.97 -14.76 -18.04
N LEU A 128 -16.82 -15.63 -17.04
CA LEU A 128 -17.87 -15.93 -16.06
C LEU A 128 -18.26 -14.67 -15.25
N ARG A 129 -17.28 -13.90 -14.77
CA ARG A 129 -17.51 -12.61 -14.09
C ARG A 129 -18.20 -11.61 -15.02
N GLY A 130 -17.78 -11.54 -16.28
CA GLY A 130 -18.41 -10.69 -17.28
C GLY A 130 -19.89 -11.04 -17.50
N LEU A 131 -20.21 -12.33 -17.64
CA LEU A 131 -21.59 -12.81 -17.77
C LEU A 131 -22.40 -12.59 -16.50
N PHE A 132 -21.80 -12.79 -15.32
CA PHE A 132 -22.44 -12.52 -14.05
C PHE A 132 -22.79 -11.04 -13.88
N LEU A 133 -21.86 -10.14 -14.18
CA LEU A 133 -22.11 -8.70 -14.16
C LEU A 133 -23.15 -8.29 -15.18
N LEU A 134 -23.14 -8.88 -16.38
CA LEU A 134 -24.18 -8.64 -17.38
C LEU A 134 -25.56 -9.05 -16.86
N TYR A 135 -25.67 -10.24 -16.26
CA TYR A 135 -26.92 -10.72 -15.66
C TYR A 135 -27.43 -9.79 -14.56
N VAL A 136 -26.57 -9.43 -13.60
CA VAL A 136 -26.91 -8.51 -12.51
C VAL A 136 -27.30 -7.15 -13.08
N GLY A 137 -26.58 -6.63 -14.08
CA GLY A 137 -26.88 -5.37 -14.74
C GLY A 137 -28.26 -5.36 -15.38
N ILE A 138 -28.61 -6.40 -16.15
CA ILE A 138 -29.94 -6.54 -16.76
C ILE A 138 -31.03 -6.64 -15.68
N ALA A 139 -30.81 -7.45 -14.64
CA ALA A 139 -31.75 -7.61 -13.54
C ALA A 139 -32.01 -6.28 -12.81
N LEU A 140 -30.96 -5.50 -12.59
CA LEU A 140 -31.03 -4.20 -11.91
C LEU A 140 -31.87 -3.19 -12.70
N VAL A 141 -31.71 -3.14 -14.03
CA VAL A 141 -32.56 -2.30 -14.90
C VAL A 141 -34.04 -2.68 -14.75
N ARG A 142 -34.36 -3.97 -14.70
CA ARG A 142 -35.75 -4.44 -14.53
C ARG A 142 -36.31 -4.04 -13.16
N ILE A 143 -35.53 -4.16 -12.09
CA ILE A 143 -35.93 -3.76 -10.74
C ILE A 143 -36.19 -2.26 -10.67
N ILE A 144 -35.30 -1.43 -11.25
CA ILE A 144 -35.49 0.03 -11.27
C ILE A 144 -36.76 0.39 -12.04
N ASN A 145 -36.99 -0.22 -13.20
CA ASN A 145 -38.16 0.06 -14.01
C ASN A 145 -39.46 -0.33 -13.29
N ALA A 146 -39.47 -1.47 -12.61
CA ALA A 146 -40.60 -1.90 -11.78
C ALA A 146 -40.85 -0.94 -10.61
N ALA A 147 -39.77 -0.50 -9.93
CA ALA A 147 -39.87 0.45 -8.83
C ALA A 147 -40.41 1.81 -9.27
N ARG A 148 -40.14 2.23 -10.51
CA ARG A 148 -40.68 3.47 -11.09
C ARG A 148 -42.15 3.36 -11.50
N GLN A 149 -42.63 2.15 -11.76
CA GLN A 149 -43.99 1.88 -12.21
C GLN A 149 -44.90 1.44 -11.05
N ASP A 150 -44.43 1.57 -9.80
CA ASP A 150 -45.11 1.08 -8.59
C ASP A 150 -45.47 -0.41 -8.66
N GLU A 151 -44.75 -1.19 -9.46
CA GLU A 151 -44.85 -2.65 -9.53
C GLU A 151 -44.12 -3.30 -8.35
N ASP A 152 -44.36 -4.59 -8.11
CA ASP A 152 -43.68 -5.36 -7.06
C ASP A 152 -42.18 -5.59 -7.40
N TRP A 153 -41.38 -4.55 -7.20
CA TRP A 153 -39.93 -4.55 -7.38
C TRP A 153 -39.22 -5.48 -6.39
N GLN A 154 -39.83 -5.76 -5.24
CA GLN A 154 -39.26 -6.66 -4.23
C GLN A 154 -39.29 -8.11 -4.72
N GLY A 155 -40.43 -8.52 -5.30
CA GLY A 155 -40.56 -9.82 -5.94
C GLY A 155 -39.52 -10.03 -7.04
N LEU A 156 -39.28 -9.00 -7.87
CA LEU A 156 -38.30 -9.03 -8.95
C LEU A 156 -36.83 -9.02 -8.46
N ALA A 157 -36.56 -8.37 -7.32
CA ALA A 157 -35.21 -8.30 -6.75
C ALA A 157 -34.79 -9.58 -6.03
N ARG A 158 -35.74 -10.40 -5.57
CA ARG A 158 -35.46 -11.60 -4.78
C ARG A 158 -34.54 -12.59 -5.50
N THR A 159 -34.87 -12.95 -6.73
CA THR A 159 -34.10 -13.93 -7.52
C THR A 159 -32.65 -13.51 -7.77
N PRO A 160 -32.36 -12.31 -8.31
CA PRO A 160 -30.98 -11.88 -8.53
C PRO A 160 -30.20 -11.72 -7.22
N LEU A 161 -30.85 -11.28 -6.13
CA LEU A 161 -30.21 -11.15 -4.82
C LEU A 161 -29.80 -12.51 -4.24
N ILE A 162 -30.63 -13.54 -4.36
CA ILE A 162 -30.27 -14.92 -3.96
C ILE A 162 -29.02 -15.39 -4.71
N ILE A 163 -28.92 -15.13 -6.01
CA ILE A 163 -27.76 -15.55 -6.82
C ILE A 163 -26.50 -14.84 -6.35
N VAL A 164 -26.54 -13.53 -6.14
CA VAL A 164 -25.38 -12.76 -5.65
C VAL A 164 -24.88 -13.32 -4.32
N ILE A 165 -25.80 -13.57 -3.38
CA ILE A 165 -25.47 -14.15 -2.06
C ILE A 165 -24.91 -15.57 -2.22
N ALA A 166 -25.53 -16.42 -3.04
CA ALA A 166 -25.07 -17.78 -3.25
C ALA A 166 -23.63 -17.82 -3.81
N VAL A 167 -23.31 -16.94 -4.77
CA VAL A 167 -21.97 -16.82 -5.33
C VAL A 167 -20.97 -16.31 -4.28
N THR A 168 -21.33 -15.31 -3.48
CA THR A 168 -20.42 -14.83 -2.41
C THR A 168 -20.18 -15.89 -1.34
N VAL A 169 -21.22 -16.62 -0.92
CA VAL A 169 -21.07 -17.73 0.03
C VAL A 169 -20.21 -18.84 -0.57
N ALA A 170 -20.40 -19.19 -1.85
CA ALA A 170 -19.57 -20.19 -2.51
C ALA A 170 -18.09 -19.77 -2.55
N ASP A 171 -17.81 -18.49 -2.77
CA ASP A 171 -16.43 -17.97 -2.80
C ASP A 171 -15.80 -18.02 -1.40
N VAL A 172 -16.54 -17.63 -0.36
CA VAL A 172 -16.08 -17.75 1.05
C VAL A 172 -15.85 -19.21 1.45
N VAL A 173 -16.77 -20.10 1.07
CA VAL A 173 -16.63 -21.55 1.32
C VAL A 173 -15.41 -22.10 0.59
N SER A 174 -15.11 -21.61 -0.61
CA SER A 174 -13.89 -21.99 -1.32
C SER A 174 -12.65 -21.65 -0.50
N VAL A 175 -12.55 -20.43 0.05
CA VAL A 175 -11.45 -20.08 0.98
C VAL A 175 -11.36 -21.04 2.16
N LEU A 176 -12.49 -21.44 2.75
CA LEU A 176 -12.52 -22.34 3.91
C LEU A 176 -12.12 -23.78 3.59
N ILE A 177 -12.34 -24.24 2.36
CA ILE A 177 -11.96 -25.60 1.93
C ILE A 177 -10.48 -25.64 1.51
N THR A 178 -9.94 -24.51 1.05
CA THR A 178 -8.63 -24.45 0.40
C THR A 178 -7.54 -23.79 1.24
N GLY A 179 -7.93 -23.04 2.27
CA GLY A 179 -7.03 -22.50 3.30
C GLY A 179 -6.78 -23.50 4.43
#